data_AF-A0AAU4B0J5-F1
#
_entry.id   AF-A0AAU4B0J5-F1
#
_cell.length_a   1.000
_cell.length_b   1.000
_cell.length_c   1.000
_cell.angle_alpha   90.00
_cell.angle_beta   90.00
_cell.angle_gamma   90.00
#
_symmetry.space_group_name_H-M   'P 1'
#
loop_
_entity.id
_entity.type
_entity.pdbx_description
1 polymer ?
#
loop_
_entity_poly.entity_id
_entity_poly.type
_entity_poly.pdbx_seq_one_letter_code
_entity_poly.pdbx_strand_id
1 'polypeptide(L)'
;MLIASTDIYLNHGTVRLGSKEAPSAASQLGGAPATASDKHIHVAARAQVGLVRVKLWNRIGPARGTVVFDGDISLADGCIAVGDILNVSTFVQGFGSPGLHRIRVSVDDPGNASRIDVILDPGGVPISLTSVAGSTIPYEWTADKAAIGRFDELGLVLSSHDLPVSRLSAALKIVLIAHNEGDADSGEYLLGFGVRMVVGWLRWLRDGISEESASGAGTEILARLRDLPCSQSDKSVSDLAVRVLKSLHCV
;
A
#
# COMPACT_ATOMS: atom_id res chain seq x y z
N MET A 1 -7.45 2.37 2.31
CA MET A 1 -7.04 1.92 0.97
C MET A 1 -5.88 2.78 0.50
N LEU A 2 -4.92 2.22 -0.23
CA LEU A 2 -3.87 3.00 -0.89
C LEU A 2 -4.52 3.87 -1.97
N ILE A 3 -4.44 5.19 -1.83
CA ILE A 3 -5.02 6.14 -2.79
C ILE A 3 -3.96 6.78 -3.68
N ALA A 4 -2.70 6.77 -3.26
CA ALA A 4 -1.57 7.22 -4.08
C ALA A 4 -0.24 6.68 -3.55
N SER A 5 0.76 6.61 -4.43
CA SER A 5 2.16 6.39 -4.09
C SER A 5 3.00 7.28 -4.99
N THR A 6 4.01 7.94 -4.43
CA THR A 6 4.94 8.79 -5.18
C THR A 6 6.36 8.61 -4.67
N ASP A 7 7.32 8.71 -5.59
CA ASP A 7 8.75 8.68 -5.28
C ASP A 7 9.30 10.09 -5.55
N ILE A 8 9.89 10.72 -4.53
CA ILE A 8 10.32 12.13 -4.58
C ILE A 8 11.82 12.23 -4.36
N TYR A 9 12.48 13.10 -5.13
CA TYR A 9 13.86 13.52 -4.88
C TYR A 9 13.88 14.65 -3.85
N LEU A 10 14.71 14.50 -2.81
CA LEU A 10 14.83 15.51 -1.75
C LEU A 10 16.23 16.12 -1.73
N ASN A 11 16.28 17.45 -1.82
CA ASN A 11 17.51 18.21 -1.66
C ASN A 11 17.87 18.44 -0.19
N HIS A 12 16.88 18.59 0.69
CA HIS A 12 17.08 19.05 2.08
C HIS A 12 16.66 18.02 3.14
N GLY A 13 16.57 16.74 2.77
CA GLY A 13 16.29 15.66 3.72
C GLY A 13 15.00 15.84 4.52
N THR A 14 14.00 16.50 3.92
CA THR A 14 12.73 16.79 4.57
C THR A 14 11.61 16.64 3.56
N VAL A 15 10.63 15.79 3.89
CA VAL A 15 9.36 15.69 3.16
C VAL A 15 8.33 16.58 3.85
N ARG A 16 7.66 17.41 3.06
CA ARG A 16 6.49 18.19 3.47
C ARG A 16 5.23 17.43 3.08
N LEU A 17 4.32 17.32 4.04
CA LEU A 17 2.98 16.74 3.89
C LEU A 17 1.95 17.79 4.33
N GLY A 18 0.78 17.86 3.69
CA GLY A 18 -0.34 18.70 4.15
C GLY A 18 -0.93 19.58 3.07
N SER A 19 -1.29 20.82 3.40
CA SER A 19 -1.91 21.76 2.45
C SER A 19 -1.01 22.11 1.25
N LYS A 20 -1.62 22.40 0.09
CA LYS A 20 -0.93 22.93 -1.09
C LYS A 20 -0.30 24.30 -0.86
N GLU A 21 -0.82 25.06 0.10
CA GLU A 21 -0.27 26.37 0.46
C GLU A 21 1.20 26.25 0.86
N ALA A 22 1.98 27.29 0.59
CA ALA A 22 3.36 27.36 1.06
C ALA A 22 3.38 27.27 2.59
N PRO A 23 4.32 26.51 3.18
CA PRO A 23 4.44 26.46 4.63
C PRO A 23 4.79 27.84 5.18
N SER A 24 4.28 28.16 6.37
CA SER A 24 4.81 29.29 7.12
C SER A 24 6.29 29.02 7.43
N ALA A 25 7.11 30.06 7.49
CA ALA A 25 8.57 29.95 7.69
C ALA A 25 8.99 29.27 9.01
N ALA A 26 8.05 28.86 9.86
CA ALA A 26 8.25 28.52 11.27
C ALA A 26 8.51 27.04 11.57
N SER A 27 8.33 26.09 10.64
CA SER A 27 8.48 24.66 10.96
C SER A 27 9.86 24.12 10.56
N GLN A 28 10.89 24.43 11.34
CA GLN A 28 12.16 23.71 11.25
C GLN A 28 12.09 22.43 12.09
N LEU A 29 12.65 21.33 11.58
CA LEU A 29 12.65 20.03 12.28
C LEU A 29 13.38 20.09 13.62
N GLY A 30 14.40 20.95 13.78
CA GLY A 30 15.14 21.09 15.04
C GLY A 30 15.82 19.80 15.52
N GLY A 31 16.07 18.85 14.62
CA GLY A 31 16.59 17.51 14.95
C GLY A 31 15.51 16.47 15.33
N ALA A 32 14.24 16.85 15.39
CA ALA A 32 13.13 15.92 15.58
C ALA A 32 12.82 15.13 14.30
N PRO A 33 12.28 13.90 14.40
CA PRO A 33 11.92 13.10 13.23
C PRO A 33 10.72 13.67 12.46
N ALA A 34 9.87 14.47 13.12
CA ALA A 34 8.82 15.24 12.48
C ALA A 34 8.46 16.49 13.31
N THR A 35 7.92 17.50 12.64
CA THR A 35 7.31 18.69 13.25
C THR A 35 6.04 19.04 12.49
N ALA A 36 5.02 19.55 13.16
CA ALA A 36 3.75 19.87 12.53
C ALA A 36 3.26 21.29 12.88
N SER A 37 2.54 21.89 11.95
CA SER A 37 1.66 23.04 12.15
C SER A 37 0.19 22.60 12.02
N ASP A 38 -0.73 23.56 11.97
CA ASP A 38 -2.14 23.34 11.68
C ASP A 38 -2.39 22.80 10.26
N LYS A 39 -1.49 23.06 9.31
CA LYS A 39 -1.66 22.77 7.88
C LYS A 39 -0.61 21.84 7.29
N HIS A 40 0.53 21.65 7.95
CA HIS A 40 1.67 20.94 7.39
C HIS A 40 2.35 20.06 8.41
N ILE A 41 2.91 18.95 7.95
CA ILE A 41 3.82 18.08 8.68
C ILE A 41 5.12 18.04 7.89
N HIS A 42 6.23 18.32 8.55
CA HIS A 42 7.58 18.12 8.03
C HIS A 42 8.14 16.85 8.63
N VAL A 43 8.68 15.98 7.79
CA VAL A 43 9.21 14.67 8.19
C VAL A 43 10.67 14.59 7.75
N ALA A 44 11.55 14.28 8.69
CA ALA A 44 12.96 14.06 8.42
C ALA A 44 13.14 12.81 7.54
N ALA A 45 13.90 12.95 6.46
CA ALA A 45 14.11 11.93 5.45
C ALA A 45 15.53 11.99 4.88
N ARG A 46 15.96 10.96 4.16
CA ARG A 46 17.28 10.99 3.52
C ARG A 46 17.35 12.06 2.42
N ALA A 47 18.45 12.81 2.37
CA ALA A 47 18.72 13.79 1.30
C ALA A 47 19.65 13.17 0.23
N GLN A 48 19.37 13.39 -1.05
CA GLN A 48 20.28 13.18 -2.19
C GLN A 48 20.96 11.80 -2.36
N VAL A 49 20.61 10.78 -1.57
CA VAL A 49 21.15 9.40 -1.72
C VAL A 49 20.18 8.49 -2.50
N GLY A 50 18.92 8.90 -2.68
CA GLY A 50 17.93 8.18 -3.46
C GLY A 50 16.52 8.73 -3.27
N LEU A 51 15.55 8.17 -4.01
CA LEU A 51 14.14 8.54 -3.92
C LEU A 51 13.56 8.21 -2.54
N VAL A 52 12.72 9.08 -2.01
CA VAL A 52 11.90 8.80 -0.83
C VAL A 52 10.50 8.42 -1.29
N ARG A 53 10.04 7.23 -0.91
CA ARG A 53 8.72 6.74 -1.27
C ARG A 53 7.69 7.19 -0.25
N VAL A 54 6.66 7.89 -0.70
CA VAL A 54 5.53 8.29 0.13
C VAL A 54 4.28 7.60 -0.37
N LYS A 55 3.60 6.88 0.53
CA LYS A 55 2.31 6.21 0.26
C LYS A 55 1.21 6.91 1.04
N LEU A 56 0.13 7.23 0.35
CA LEU A 56 -1.05 7.87 0.91
C LEU A 56 -2.17 6.85 1.02
N TRP A 57 -2.72 6.71 2.22
CA TRP A 57 -3.74 5.75 2.57
C TRP A 57 -4.99 6.48 3.08
N ASN A 58 -6.18 6.12 2.61
CA ASN A 58 -7.44 6.66 3.10
C ASN A 58 -8.15 5.65 4.00
N ARG A 59 -8.40 6.00 5.27
CA ARG A 59 -9.03 5.20 6.34
C ARG A 59 -8.30 3.93 6.79
N ILE A 60 -7.67 3.24 5.84
CA ILE A 60 -7.01 1.95 6.04
C ILE A 60 -5.59 1.99 5.52
N GLY A 61 -4.62 1.66 6.36
CA GLY A 61 -3.21 1.59 6.03
C GLY A 61 -2.43 0.66 6.96
N PRO A 62 -1.16 0.35 6.62
CA PRO A 62 -0.35 -0.58 7.37
C PRO A 62 0.09 0.03 8.71
N ALA A 63 -0.07 -0.72 9.79
CA ALA A 63 0.47 -0.39 11.10
C ALA A 63 1.91 -0.91 11.21
N ARG A 64 2.84 -0.28 10.49
CA ARG A 64 4.27 -0.63 10.47
C ARG A 64 5.17 0.60 10.57
N GLY A 65 6.42 0.37 10.94
CA GLY A 65 7.40 1.44 11.12
C GLY A 65 7.18 2.23 12.41
N THR A 66 7.90 3.32 12.55
CA THR A 66 7.81 4.22 13.71
C THR A 66 6.84 5.35 13.41
N VAL A 67 5.81 5.51 14.26
CA VAL A 67 4.89 6.66 14.16
C VAL A 67 5.62 7.91 14.61
N VAL A 68 5.73 8.90 13.71
CA VAL A 68 6.40 10.19 13.99
C VAL A 68 5.40 11.34 14.13
N PHE A 69 4.15 11.12 13.69
CA PHE A 69 3.05 12.05 13.88
C PHE A 69 1.71 11.29 13.91
N ASP A 70 0.83 11.67 14.84
CA ASP A 70 -0.59 11.24 14.89
C ASP A 70 -1.39 12.41 15.48
N GLY A 71 -2.15 13.09 14.64
CA GLY A 71 -2.87 14.30 15.02
C GLY A 71 -3.63 14.92 13.86
N ASP A 72 -4.30 16.04 14.12
CA ASP A 72 -5.19 16.66 13.15
C ASP A 72 -4.48 17.71 12.29
N ILE A 73 -4.80 17.74 10.99
CA ILE A 73 -4.32 18.73 10.02
C ILE A 73 -5.51 19.29 9.23
N SER A 74 -5.50 20.59 8.99
CA SER A 74 -6.48 21.29 8.17
C SER A 74 -6.14 21.21 6.68
N LEU A 75 -7.01 20.56 5.90
CA LEU A 75 -6.93 20.42 4.45
C LEU A 75 -8.12 21.16 3.83
N ALA A 76 -7.96 22.47 3.62
CA ALA A 76 -9.03 23.40 3.25
C ALA A 76 -9.72 23.12 1.91
N ASP A 77 -9.14 22.29 1.06
CA ASP A 77 -9.67 21.91 -0.25
C ASP A 77 -9.75 20.40 -0.45
N GLY A 78 -9.63 19.61 0.62
CA GLY A 78 -9.71 18.16 0.57
C GLY A 78 -8.57 17.51 -0.23
N CYS A 79 -7.45 18.21 -0.38
CA CYS A 79 -6.25 17.72 -1.03
C CYS A 79 -5.09 17.63 -0.04
N ILE A 80 -4.24 16.61 -0.21
CA ILE A 80 -2.95 16.49 0.45
C ILE A 80 -1.84 16.65 -0.57
N ALA A 81 -0.88 17.53 -0.28
CA ALA A 81 0.35 17.73 -1.03
C ALA A 81 1.49 16.99 -0.34
N VAL A 82 2.36 16.39 -1.15
CA VAL A 82 3.62 15.77 -0.77
C VAL A 82 4.71 16.41 -1.61
N GLY A 83 5.74 16.95 -0.99
CA GLY A 83 6.83 17.58 -1.73
C GLY A 83 8.05 17.84 -0.87
N ASP A 84 9.07 18.42 -1.50
CA ASP A 84 10.21 18.98 -0.77
C ASP A 84 9.86 20.34 -0.13
N ILE A 85 10.71 20.82 0.78
CA ILE A 85 10.48 22.07 1.52
C ILE A 85 10.57 23.33 0.66
N LEU A 86 11.23 23.28 -0.50
CA LEU A 86 11.32 24.36 -1.47
C LEU A 86 10.20 24.29 -2.52
N ASN A 87 9.35 23.25 -2.45
CA ASN A 87 8.22 23.03 -3.34
C ASN A 87 8.63 22.87 -4.83
N VAL A 88 9.86 22.44 -5.10
CA VAL A 88 10.38 22.22 -6.46
C VAL A 88 9.71 21.00 -7.09
N SER A 89 9.55 19.93 -6.32
CA SER A 89 8.78 18.74 -6.70
C SER A 89 7.59 18.59 -5.76
N THR A 90 6.38 18.68 -6.33
CA THR A 90 5.13 18.55 -5.57
C THR A 90 4.19 17.57 -6.24
N PHE A 91 3.73 16.59 -5.47
CA PHE A 91 2.64 15.70 -5.81
C PHE A 91 1.40 16.10 -5.01
N VAL A 92 0.23 16.14 -5.63
CA VAL A 92 -1.04 16.50 -4.98
C VAL A 92 -2.05 15.41 -5.23
N GLN A 93 -2.71 14.95 -4.16
CA GLN A 93 -3.79 13.97 -4.21
C GLN A 93 -5.05 14.54 -3.57
N GLY A 94 -6.15 14.56 -4.32
CA GLY A 94 -7.48 14.77 -3.74
C GLY A 94 -7.95 13.51 -3.02
N PHE A 95 -8.46 13.64 -1.80
CA PHE A 95 -8.96 12.50 -1.01
C PHE A 95 -10.41 12.64 -0.54
N GLY A 96 -11.05 13.79 -0.82
CA GLY A 96 -12.50 13.94 -0.71
C GLY A 96 -12.92 15.30 -0.15
N SER A 97 -13.29 15.31 1.13
CA SER A 97 -13.88 16.47 1.79
C SER A 97 -12.83 17.47 2.28
N PRO A 98 -13.07 18.77 2.13
CA PRO A 98 -12.36 19.80 2.89
C PRO A 98 -12.60 19.68 4.40
N GLY A 99 -11.61 20.07 5.22
CA GLY A 99 -11.81 20.21 6.66
C GLY A 99 -10.62 19.80 7.51
N LEU A 100 -10.90 19.44 8.75
CA LEU A 100 -9.94 18.90 9.70
C LEU A 100 -9.90 17.38 9.55
N HIS A 101 -8.71 16.83 9.37
CA HIS A 101 -8.50 15.40 9.16
C HIS A 101 -7.45 14.87 10.11
N ARG A 102 -7.69 13.68 10.67
CA ARG A 102 -6.69 13.01 11.47
C ARG A 102 -5.67 12.37 10.55
N ILE A 103 -4.39 12.66 10.73
CA ILE A 103 -3.30 12.10 9.93
C ILE A 103 -2.36 11.32 10.84
N ARG A 104 -2.07 10.08 10.48
CA ARG A 104 -1.00 9.27 11.08
C ARG A 104 0.12 9.09 10.07
N VAL A 105 1.33 9.47 10.45
CA VAL A 105 2.55 9.34 9.64
C VAL A 105 3.50 8.35 10.31
N SER A 106 3.87 7.31 9.57
CA SER A 106 4.84 6.31 10.00
C SER A 106 6.01 6.24 9.02
N VAL A 107 7.22 6.06 9.54
CA VAL A 107 8.45 5.98 8.76
C VAL A 107 9.22 4.70 9.04
N ASP A 108 10.05 4.28 8.08
CA ASP A 108 10.96 3.14 8.26
C ASP A 108 12.14 3.46 9.18
N ASP A 109 12.73 4.66 9.07
CA ASP A 109 13.89 5.10 9.85
C ASP A 109 13.73 6.56 10.33
N PRO A 110 13.39 6.82 11.61
CA PRO A 110 13.23 8.17 12.13
C PRO A 110 14.49 9.04 11.96
N GLY A 111 14.35 10.19 11.30
CA GLY A 111 15.48 11.09 11.02
C GLY A 111 16.12 10.88 9.65
N ASN A 112 15.95 9.70 9.04
CA ASN A 112 16.59 9.34 7.77
C ASN A 112 15.67 8.49 6.87
N ALA A 113 14.36 8.72 6.97
CA ALA A 113 13.35 7.91 6.32
C ALA A 113 13.58 7.75 4.82
N SER A 114 13.42 6.52 4.33
CA SER A 114 13.35 6.19 2.91
C SER A 114 11.93 5.85 2.45
N ARG A 115 11.06 5.52 3.40
CA ARG A 115 9.66 5.15 3.18
C ARG A 115 8.78 5.84 4.22
N ILE A 116 7.72 6.48 3.74
CA ILE A 116 6.74 7.19 4.57
C ILE A 116 5.35 6.66 4.22
N ASP A 117 4.66 6.11 5.21
CA ASP A 117 3.25 5.72 5.12
C ASP A 117 2.41 6.81 5.81
N VAL A 118 1.52 7.46 5.06
CA VAL A 118 0.62 8.52 5.53
C VAL A 118 -0.81 8.01 5.48
N ILE A 119 -1.45 7.86 6.63
CA ILE A 119 -2.83 7.40 6.73
C ILE A 119 -3.72 8.59 7.10
N LEU A 120 -4.63 8.94 6.20
CA LEU A 120 -5.68 9.93 6.39
C LEU A 120 -6.90 9.26 7.02
N ASP A 121 -7.43 9.89 8.05
CA ASP A 121 -8.55 9.44 8.89
C ASP A 121 -8.41 7.97 9.30
N PRO A 122 -7.28 7.57 9.94
CA PRO A 122 -7.00 6.17 10.25
C PRO A 122 -8.09 5.59 11.15
N GLY A 123 -8.57 4.41 10.80
CA GLY A 123 -9.50 3.68 11.66
C GLY A 123 -8.89 3.27 13.00
N GLY A 124 -9.74 2.97 13.97
CA GLY A 124 -9.31 2.75 15.36
C GLY A 124 -8.86 1.33 15.72
N VAL A 125 -9.08 0.33 14.86
CA VAL A 125 -8.93 -1.10 15.23
C VAL A 125 -7.89 -1.79 14.36
N PRO A 126 -6.90 -2.48 14.95
CA PRO A 126 -6.02 -3.37 14.21
C PRO A 126 -6.80 -4.55 13.61
N ILE A 127 -6.51 -4.85 12.35
CA ILE A 127 -7.05 -5.99 11.63
C ILE A 127 -5.90 -6.80 11.01
N SER A 128 -6.15 -8.09 10.82
CA SER A 128 -5.29 -8.97 10.04
C SER A 128 -5.89 -9.19 8.66
N LEU A 129 -5.07 -9.13 7.62
CA LEU A 129 -5.49 -9.55 6.29
C LEU A 129 -5.49 -11.07 6.18
N THR A 130 -6.27 -11.58 5.24
CA THR A 130 -6.29 -12.97 4.80
C THR A 130 -4.86 -13.43 4.52
N SER A 131 -4.51 -14.57 5.10
CA SER A 131 -3.21 -15.20 4.92
C SER A 131 -3.35 -16.70 4.75
N VAL A 132 -2.28 -17.33 4.32
CA VAL A 132 -2.13 -18.78 4.18
C VAL A 132 -1.26 -19.29 5.31
N ALA A 133 -1.61 -20.44 5.90
CA ALA A 133 -0.80 -21.06 6.95
C ALA A 133 0.67 -21.23 6.53
N GLY A 134 1.61 -20.76 7.35
CA GLY A 134 3.05 -20.78 7.04
C GLY A 134 3.53 -19.67 6.08
N SER A 135 2.64 -18.76 5.66
CA SER A 135 2.93 -17.65 4.75
C SER A 135 2.18 -16.38 5.19
N THR A 136 2.47 -15.91 6.41
CA THR A 136 1.79 -14.75 7.00
C THR A 136 2.38 -13.42 6.54
N ILE A 137 1.53 -12.40 6.45
CA ILE A 137 1.95 -11.01 6.24
C ILE A 137 2.04 -10.37 7.63
N PRO A 138 3.24 -9.98 8.10
CA PRO A 138 3.54 -9.85 9.54
C PRO A 138 3.14 -8.51 10.17
N TYR A 139 2.32 -7.69 9.51
CA TYR A 139 1.94 -6.39 10.04
C TYR A 139 0.42 -6.20 10.01
N GLU A 140 -0.08 -5.59 11.08
CA GLU A 140 -1.48 -5.24 11.24
C GLU A 140 -1.85 -4.07 10.33
N TRP A 141 -3.14 -3.88 10.13
CA TRP A 141 -3.69 -2.73 9.43
C TRP A 141 -4.66 -2.01 10.33
N THR A 142 -4.71 -0.69 10.29
CA THR A 142 -5.74 0.06 11.01
C THR A 142 -6.95 0.22 10.11
N ALA A 143 -8.15 -0.15 10.56
CA ALA A 143 -9.39 0.05 9.82
C ALA A 143 -10.55 0.37 10.76
N ASP A 144 -11.59 1.03 10.24
CA ASP A 144 -12.89 1.05 10.90
C ASP A 144 -13.58 -0.30 10.68
N LYS A 145 -14.31 -0.81 11.67
CA LYS A 145 -14.90 -2.16 11.69
C LYS A 145 -15.83 -2.51 10.51
N ALA A 146 -16.13 -1.56 9.62
CA ALA A 146 -16.89 -1.82 8.39
C ALA A 146 -16.04 -2.71 7.46
N ALA A 147 -16.52 -3.93 7.26
CA ALA A 147 -15.84 -5.02 6.57
C ALA A 147 -15.17 -4.59 5.26
N ILE A 148 -13.86 -4.80 5.18
CA ILE A 148 -13.10 -4.63 3.95
C ILE A 148 -13.61 -5.67 2.95
N GLY A 149 -14.09 -5.22 1.78
CA GLY A 149 -14.52 -6.12 0.72
C GLY A 149 -13.34 -6.96 0.21
N ARG A 150 -13.60 -8.13 -0.38
CA ARG A 150 -12.55 -9.04 -0.87
C ARG A 150 -11.55 -8.35 -1.80
N PHE A 151 -12.02 -7.47 -2.70
CA PHE A 151 -11.15 -6.78 -3.64
C PHE A 151 -10.43 -5.57 -3.05
N ASP A 152 -11.01 -4.92 -2.04
CA ASP A 152 -10.28 -3.94 -1.25
C ASP A 152 -9.14 -4.63 -0.50
N GLU A 153 -9.42 -5.78 0.12
CA GLU A 153 -8.42 -6.62 0.81
C GLU A 153 -7.32 -7.09 -0.14
N LEU A 154 -7.68 -7.56 -1.34
CA LEU A 154 -6.74 -7.90 -2.40
C LEU A 154 -5.84 -6.70 -2.75
N GLY A 155 -6.42 -5.51 -2.90
CA GLY A 155 -5.68 -4.27 -3.12
C GLY A 155 -4.69 -3.97 -2.00
N LEU A 156 -5.05 -4.21 -0.73
CA LEU A 156 -4.14 -4.05 0.42
C LEU A 156 -3.00 -5.07 0.38
N VAL A 157 -3.28 -6.35 0.08
CA VAL A 157 -2.25 -7.39 -0.05
C VAL A 157 -1.27 -7.04 -1.18
N LEU A 158 -1.75 -6.56 -2.32
CA LEU A 158 -0.93 -6.22 -3.49
C LEU A 158 -0.29 -4.81 -3.41
N SER A 159 -0.62 -4.01 -2.40
CA SER A 159 -0.10 -2.63 -2.26
C SER A 159 1.40 -2.51 -2.01
N SER A 160 2.09 -3.63 -1.77
CA SER A 160 3.51 -3.70 -1.47
C SER A 160 4.12 -4.97 -2.07
N HIS A 161 5.44 -4.97 -2.23
CA HIS A 161 6.18 -5.98 -2.98
C HIS A 161 7.21 -6.74 -2.10
N ASP A 162 7.14 -6.58 -0.77
CA ASP A 162 7.90 -7.44 0.16
C ASP A 162 7.26 -8.84 0.23
N LEU A 163 7.99 -9.82 0.77
CA LEU A 163 7.47 -11.18 1.04
C LEU A 163 6.63 -11.76 -0.12
N PRO A 164 7.19 -11.84 -1.35
CA PRO A 164 6.39 -12.06 -2.56
C PRO A 164 5.59 -13.36 -2.52
N VAL A 165 6.15 -14.44 -1.95
CA VAL A 165 5.44 -15.72 -1.77
C VAL A 165 4.22 -15.54 -0.86
N SER A 166 4.37 -14.89 0.28
CA SER A 166 3.29 -14.71 1.25
C SER A 166 2.17 -13.82 0.70
N ARG A 167 2.54 -12.75 -0.01
CA ARG A 167 1.56 -11.87 -0.65
C ARG A 167 0.82 -12.54 -1.79
N LEU A 168 1.53 -13.24 -2.68
CA LEU A 168 0.88 -13.95 -3.77
C LEU A 168 -0.03 -15.05 -3.22
N SER A 169 0.41 -15.81 -2.21
CA SER A 169 -0.43 -16.83 -1.56
C SER A 169 -1.71 -16.23 -0.98
N ALA A 170 -1.62 -15.12 -0.25
CA ALA A 170 -2.77 -14.41 0.29
C ALA A 170 -3.71 -13.89 -0.83
N ALA A 171 -3.15 -13.27 -1.87
CA ALA A 171 -3.91 -12.74 -3.00
C ALA A 171 -4.69 -13.84 -3.72
N LEU A 172 -4.03 -14.96 -4.04
CA LEU A 172 -4.66 -16.11 -4.68
C LEU A 172 -5.77 -16.73 -3.82
N LYS A 173 -5.59 -16.78 -2.49
CA LYS A 173 -6.63 -17.24 -1.56
C LYS A 173 -7.84 -16.29 -1.56
N ILE A 174 -7.63 -14.97 -1.54
CA ILE A 174 -8.71 -13.97 -1.60
C ILE A 174 -9.48 -14.11 -2.92
N VAL A 175 -8.79 -14.26 -4.04
CA VAL A 175 -9.41 -14.45 -5.37
C VAL A 175 -10.23 -15.73 -5.40
N LEU A 176 -9.70 -16.83 -4.86
CA LEU A 176 -10.42 -18.10 -4.78
C LEU A 176 -11.68 -18.01 -3.90
N ILE A 177 -11.60 -17.32 -2.76
CA ILE A 177 -12.76 -17.10 -1.88
C ILE A 177 -13.82 -16.29 -2.62
N ALA A 178 -13.44 -15.16 -3.24
CA ALA A 178 -14.37 -14.31 -3.98
C ALA A 178 -15.04 -15.03 -5.17
N HIS A 179 -14.29 -15.89 -5.87
CA HIS A 179 -14.84 -16.73 -6.94
C HIS A 179 -15.93 -17.68 -6.43
N ASN A 180 -15.69 -18.33 -5.28
CA ASN A 180 -16.62 -19.30 -4.69
C ASN A 180 -17.82 -18.66 -3.95
N GLU A 181 -17.69 -17.41 -3.51
CA GLU A 181 -18.79 -16.65 -2.87
C GLU A 181 -19.79 -16.09 -3.90
N GLY A 182 -19.37 -15.93 -5.17
CA GLY A 182 -20.23 -15.43 -6.26
C GLY A 182 -21.14 -16.50 -6.87
N ASP A 183 -22.21 -16.06 -7.54
CA ASP A 183 -22.90 -16.93 -8.50
C ASP A 183 -21.99 -17.26 -9.71
N ALA A 184 -22.42 -18.16 -10.60
CA ALA A 184 -21.54 -18.65 -11.68
C ALA A 184 -20.97 -17.53 -12.56
N ASP A 185 -21.80 -16.55 -12.95
CA ASP A 185 -21.39 -15.45 -13.83
C ASP A 185 -20.51 -14.43 -13.08
N SER A 186 -20.91 -14.07 -11.86
CA SER A 186 -20.17 -13.13 -11.02
C SER A 186 -18.85 -13.72 -10.55
N GLY A 187 -18.83 -15.00 -10.19
CA GLY A 187 -17.65 -15.72 -9.74
C GLY A 187 -16.56 -15.78 -10.81
N GLU A 188 -16.90 -16.09 -12.07
CA GLU A 188 -15.94 -16.06 -13.19
C GLU A 188 -15.43 -14.65 -13.47
N TYR A 189 -16.30 -13.63 -13.41
CA TYR A 189 -15.89 -12.24 -13.55
C TYR A 189 -14.87 -11.82 -12.47
N LEU A 190 -15.16 -12.14 -11.20
CA LEU A 190 -14.29 -11.81 -10.06
C LEU A 190 -12.97 -12.56 -10.14
N LEU A 191 -12.98 -13.83 -10.53
CA LEU A 191 -11.75 -14.60 -10.76
C LEU A 191 -10.86 -13.90 -11.80
N GLY A 192 -11.42 -13.58 -12.98
CA GLY A 192 -10.69 -12.90 -14.04
C GLY A 192 -10.17 -11.52 -13.62
N PHE A 193 -10.98 -10.74 -12.88
CA PHE A 193 -10.58 -9.44 -12.36
C PHE A 193 -9.43 -9.53 -11.35
N GLY A 194 -9.52 -10.45 -10.39
CA GLY A 194 -8.47 -10.67 -9.39
C GLY A 194 -7.15 -11.12 -9.99
N VAL A 195 -7.19 -12.04 -10.96
CA VAL A 195 -5.99 -12.48 -11.67
C VAL A 195 -5.35 -11.32 -12.44
N ARG A 196 -6.11 -10.42 -13.06
CA ARG A 196 -5.53 -9.22 -13.71
C ARG A 196 -4.80 -8.31 -12.73
N MET A 197 -5.33 -8.13 -11.51
CA MET A 197 -4.63 -7.37 -10.47
C MET A 197 -3.31 -8.05 -10.07
N VAL A 198 -3.32 -9.38 -9.92
CA VAL A 198 -2.12 -10.19 -9.63
C VAL A 198 -1.09 -10.07 -10.75
N VAL A 199 -1.49 -10.17 -12.02
CA VAL A 199 -0.60 -10.00 -13.18
C VAL A 199 0.07 -8.63 -13.16
N GLY A 200 -0.70 -7.57 -12.91
CA GLY A 200 -0.16 -6.23 -12.77
C GLY A 200 0.90 -6.16 -11.66
N TRP A 201 0.61 -6.72 -10.49
CA TRP A 201 1.53 -6.76 -9.35
C TRP A 201 2.81 -7.57 -9.62
N LEU A 202 2.72 -8.71 -10.32
CA LEU A 202 3.88 -9.55 -10.65
C LEU A 202 4.94 -8.78 -11.44
N ARG A 203 4.52 -7.88 -12.34
CA ARG A 203 5.43 -7.04 -13.13
C ARG A 203 6.25 -6.07 -12.29
N TRP A 204 5.76 -5.69 -11.11
CA TRP A 204 6.44 -4.78 -10.18
C TRP A 204 7.40 -5.49 -9.23
N LEU A 205 7.49 -6.82 -9.26
CA LEU A 205 8.47 -7.55 -8.45
C LEU A 205 9.90 -7.36 -8.97
N ARG A 206 10.07 -7.19 -10.28
CA ARG A 206 11.35 -6.95 -10.93
C ARG A 206 11.17 -6.37 -12.32
N ASP A 207 12.01 -5.40 -12.69
CA ASP A 207 11.99 -4.70 -13.99
C ASP A 207 12.05 -5.63 -15.21
N GLY A 208 12.68 -6.80 -15.07
CA GLY A 208 12.84 -7.78 -16.15
C GLY A 208 11.60 -8.64 -16.46
N ILE A 209 10.49 -8.48 -15.73
CA ILE A 209 9.26 -9.26 -15.96
C ILE A 209 8.42 -8.57 -17.03
N SER A 210 8.38 -9.16 -18.23
CA SER A 210 7.59 -8.64 -19.34
C SER A 210 6.09 -8.82 -19.12
N GLU A 211 5.29 -8.04 -19.85
CA GLU A 211 3.83 -8.22 -19.88
C GLU A 211 3.45 -9.64 -20.34
N GLU A 212 4.14 -10.17 -21.35
CA GLU A 212 3.91 -11.51 -21.86
C GLU A 212 4.17 -12.59 -20.81
N SER A 213 5.29 -12.52 -20.08
CA SER A 213 5.62 -13.48 -19.02
C SER A 213 4.64 -13.40 -17.86
N ALA A 214 4.25 -12.19 -17.43
CA ALA A 214 3.28 -12.00 -16.37
C ALA A 214 1.88 -12.48 -16.78
N SER A 215 1.45 -12.18 -18.01
CA SER A 215 0.18 -12.66 -18.56
C SER A 215 0.14 -14.19 -18.68
N GLY A 216 1.24 -14.82 -19.11
CA GLY A 216 1.38 -16.29 -19.14
C GLY A 216 1.22 -16.92 -17.75
N ALA A 217 1.85 -16.32 -16.73
CA ALA A 217 1.63 -16.72 -15.34
C ALA A 217 0.18 -16.52 -14.89
N GLY A 218 -0.46 -15.43 -15.33
CA GLY A 218 -1.89 -15.18 -15.10
C GLY A 218 -2.80 -16.28 -15.69
N THR A 219 -2.52 -16.75 -16.90
CA THR A 219 -3.24 -17.88 -17.52
C THR A 219 -3.08 -19.16 -16.71
N GLU A 220 -1.86 -19.47 -16.24
CA GLU A 220 -1.62 -20.64 -15.37
C GLU A 220 -2.40 -20.52 -14.06
N ILE A 221 -2.33 -19.37 -13.38
CA ILE A 221 -3.05 -19.10 -12.13
C ILE A 221 -4.55 -19.33 -12.34
N LEU A 222 -5.12 -18.72 -13.37
CA LEU A 222 -6.55 -18.76 -13.64
C LEU A 222 -7.03 -20.19 -13.91
N ALA A 223 -6.29 -20.96 -14.71
CA ALA A 223 -6.61 -22.37 -14.95
C ALA A 223 -6.57 -23.17 -13.64
N ARG A 224 -5.56 -22.97 -12.79
CA ARG A 224 -5.42 -23.70 -11.54
C ARG A 224 -6.47 -23.34 -10.51
N LEU A 225 -6.82 -22.06 -10.38
CA LEU A 225 -7.81 -21.60 -9.40
C LEU A 225 -9.22 -22.09 -9.72
N ARG A 226 -9.60 -22.24 -11.01
CA ARG A 226 -10.90 -22.81 -11.39
C ARG A 226 -11.09 -24.24 -10.90
N ASP A 227 -10.03 -25.03 -10.96
CA ASP A 227 -10.08 -26.45 -10.61
C ASP A 227 -9.87 -26.71 -9.10
N LEU A 228 -9.70 -25.66 -8.30
CA LEU A 228 -9.25 -25.75 -6.91
C LEU A 228 -10.45 -25.73 -5.93
N PRO A 229 -10.74 -26.84 -5.22
CA PRO A 229 -11.83 -26.86 -4.24
C PRO A 229 -11.45 -26.04 -2.99
N CYS A 230 -12.43 -25.29 -2.46
CA CYS A 230 -12.26 -24.36 -1.34
C CYS A 230 -11.69 -25.02 -0.05
N SER A 231 -11.98 -26.31 0.16
CA SER A 231 -11.59 -27.09 1.34
C SER A 231 -10.12 -27.54 1.41
N GLN A 232 -9.34 -27.38 0.33
CA GLN A 232 -7.90 -27.73 0.27
C GLN A 232 -7.02 -26.55 -0.20
N SER A 233 -7.45 -25.32 0.12
CA SER A 233 -6.95 -24.11 -0.52
C SER A 233 -5.55 -23.70 -0.07
N ASP A 234 -5.24 -23.67 1.23
CA ASP A 234 -4.01 -23.03 1.73
C ASP A 234 -2.71 -23.59 1.15
N LYS A 235 -2.48 -24.91 1.28
CA LYS A 235 -1.25 -25.53 0.75
C LYS A 235 -1.17 -25.43 -0.77
N SER A 236 -2.28 -25.73 -1.46
CA SER A 236 -2.34 -25.71 -2.92
C SER A 236 -2.10 -24.31 -3.49
N VAL A 237 -2.65 -23.29 -2.83
CA VAL A 237 -2.45 -21.88 -3.17
C VAL A 237 -1.00 -21.46 -2.91
N SER A 238 -0.41 -21.88 -1.79
CA SER A 238 1.00 -21.60 -1.49
C SER A 238 1.94 -22.25 -2.51
N ASP A 239 1.71 -23.52 -2.84
CA ASP A 239 2.49 -24.26 -3.83
C ASP A 239 2.36 -23.61 -5.23
N LEU A 240 1.16 -23.15 -5.60
CA LEU A 240 0.94 -22.39 -6.84
C LEU A 240 1.72 -21.07 -6.85
N ALA A 241 1.66 -20.30 -5.75
CA ALA A 241 2.38 -19.04 -5.63
C ALA A 241 3.91 -19.24 -5.78
N VAL A 242 4.47 -20.25 -5.13
CA VAL A 242 5.90 -20.59 -5.25
C VAL A 242 6.26 -20.99 -6.69
N ARG A 243 5.44 -21.82 -7.35
CA ARG A 243 5.68 -22.23 -8.74
C ARG A 243 5.70 -21.03 -9.69
N VAL A 244 4.69 -20.16 -9.59
CA VAL A 244 4.59 -18.94 -10.41
C VAL A 244 5.79 -18.03 -10.20
N LEU A 245 6.18 -17.80 -8.95
CA LEU A 245 7.32 -16.93 -8.68
C LEU A 245 8.65 -17.54 -9.15
N LYS A 246 8.81 -18.88 -9.08
CA LYS A 246 9.98 -19.57 -9.64
C LYS A 246 10.04 -19.49 -11.16
N SER A 247 8.91 -19.62 -11.87
CA SER A 247 8.90 -19.47 -13.34
C SER A 247 9.28 -18.04 -13.77
N LEU A 248 8.96 -17.06 -12.93
CA LEU A 248 9.39 -15.67 -13.08
C LEU A 248 10.76 -15.37 -12.46
N HIS A 249 11.48 -16.37 -11.93
CA HIS A 249 12.78 -16.22 -11.27
C HIS A 249 12.79 -15.19 -10.13
N CYS A 250 11.72 -15.12 -9.35
CA CYS A 250 11.52 -14.18 -8.24
C CYS A 250 11.82 -14.76 -6.85
N VAL A 251 12.08 -16.07 -6.76
CA VAL A 251 12.30 -16.84 -5.52
C VAL A 251 13.40 -17.87 -5.75
#